data_AF-A0A5N6RUA5-F1
#
_entry.id   AF-A0A5N6RUA5-F1
#
_cell.length_a   1.000
_cell.length_b   1.000
_cell.length_c   1.000
_cell.angle_alpha   90.00
_cell.angle_beta   90.00
_cell.angle_gamma   90.00
#
_symmetry.space_group_name_H-M   'P 1'
#
loop_
_entity.id
_entity.type
_entity.pdbx_description
1 polymer ?
#
loop_
_entity_poly.entity_id
_entity_poly.type
_entity_poly.pdbx_seq_one_letter_code
_entity_poly.pdbx_strand_id
1 'polypeptide(L)'
;MASDEVVKRVECACCGIWEECTTGYIGWVQERFGGVWVCGLCEEAIKDEQTRLGVGVEVALKVHATFRDLAAHADPAASIVELIKKIMSSSLSPNNKASLP
;
A
#
# COMPACT_ATOMS: atom_id res chain seq x y z
N MET A 1 33.12 -6.63 25.85
CA MET A 1 32.32 -5.42 26.11
C MET A 1 31.12 -5.52 25.21
N ALA A 2 29.91 -5.58 25.77
CA ALA A 2 28.70 -5.56 24.96
C ALA A 2 28.65 -4.18 24.31
N SER A 3 28.79 -4.12 23.00
CA SER A 3 28.49 -2.89 22.27
C SER A 3 27.00 -2.64 22.46
N ASP A 4 26.65 -1.64 23.27
CA ASP A 4 25.28 -1.14 23.38
C ASP A 4 24.90 -0.58 22.00
N GLU A 5 24.35 -1.45 21.15
CA GLU A 5 23.84 -1.03 19.85
C GLU A 5 22.61 -0.15 20.09
N VAL A 6 22.70 1.13 19.67
CA VAL A 6 21.65 2.12 19.94
C VAL A 6 20.39 1.75 19.14
N VAL A 7 19.39 1.22 19.85
CA VAL A 7 18.04 0.93 19.31
C VAL A 7 17.16 2.18 19.36
N LYS A 8 16.38 2.40 18.30
CA LYS A 8 15.39 3.47 18.20
C LYS A 8 14.05 2.89 17.78
N ARG A 9 12.99 3.53 18.26
CA ARG A 9 11.63 3.30 17.79
C ARG A 9 11.36 4.17 16.56
N VAL A 10 10.90 3.57 15.47
CA VAL A 10 10.68 4.24 14.18
C VAL A 10 9.38 3.75 13.55
N GLU A 11 8.68 4.66 12.87
CA GLU A 11 7.40 4.39 12.21
C GLU A 11 7.59 4.16 10.72
N CYS A 12 6.98 3.10 10.19
CA CYS A 12 6.99 2.81 8.76
C CYS A 12 6.22 3.87 7.99
N ALA A 13 6.88 4.51 7.01
CA ALA A 13 6.27 5.55 6.18
C ALA A 13 5.10 5.04 5.31
N CYS A 14 4.99 3.72 5.09
CA CYS A 14 3.94 3.12 4.25
C CYS A 14 2.69 2.71 5.04
N CYS A 15 2.85 2.23 6.29
CA CYS A 15 1.74 1.60 7.02
C CYS A 15 1.55 2.08 8.46
N GLY A 16 2.39 3.00 8.96
CA GLY A 16 2.27 3.54 10.32
C GLY A 16 2.60 2.55 11.45
N ILE A 17 3.09 1.34 11.12
CA ILE A 17 3.53 0.38 12.13
C ILE A 17 4.87 0.83 12.71
N TRP A 18 4.97 0.76 14.03
CA TRP A 18 6.17 1.07 14.79
C TRP A 18 7.03 -0.17 15.00
N GLU A 19 8.33 -0.04 14.81
CA GLU A 19 9.33 -1.09 15.08
C GLU A 19 10.48 -0.52 15.91
N GLU A 20 11.11 -1.38 16.71
CA GLU A 20 12.34 -1.09 17.44
C GLU A 20 13.50 -1.67 16.66
N CYS A 21 14.38 -0.81 16.16
CA CYS A 21 15.45 -1.18 15.25
C CYS A 21 16.75 -0.47 15.62
N THR A 22 17.87 -1.08 15.28
CA THR A 22 19.18 -0.49 15.54
C THR A 22 19.41 0.69 14.61
N THR A 23 20.12 1.71 15.08
CA THR A 23 20.33 2.94 14.29
C THR A 23 21.05 2.64 12.96
N GLY A 24 21.97 1.66 12.95
CA GLY A 24 22.64 1.21 11.73
C GLY A 24 21.68 0.55 10.75
N TYR A 25 20.79 -0.32 11.23
CA TYR A 25 19.79 -0.96 10.38
C TYR A 25 18.79 0.04 9.80
N ILE A 26 18.37 1.03 10.59
CA ILE A 26 17.51 2.13 10.13
C ILE A 26 18.17 2.89 8.98
N GLY A 27 19.43 3.30 9.14
CA GLY A 27 20.17 4.01 8.09
C GLY A 27 20.32 3.19 6.81
N TRP A 28 20.65 1.90 6.95
CA TRP A 28 20.79 0.99 5.81
C TRP A 28 19.49 0.81 5.03
N VAL A 29 18.33 0.78 5.69
CA VAL A 29 17.01 0.75 5.03
C VAL A 29 16.72 2.08 4.36
N GLN A 30 16.93 3.20 5.04
CA GLN A 30 16.70 4.54 4.48
C GLN A 30 17.49 4.78 3.19
N GLU A 31 18.74 4.33 3.12
CA GLU A 31 19.57 4.43 1.90
C GLU A 31 18.95 3.71 0.69
N ARG A 32 18.20 2.62 0.91
CA ARG A 32 17.59 1.83 -0.18
C ARG A 32 16.22 2.34 -0.60
N PHE A 33 15.53 3.07 0.26
CA PHE A 33 14.14 3.50 0.05
C PHE A 33 13.98 5.02 0.07
N GLY A 34 14.90 5.76 -0.57
CA GLY A 34 14.74 7.21 -0.77
C GLY A 34 14.73 8.04 0.53
N GLY A 35 15.42 7.55 1.57
CA GLY A 35 15.57 8.24 2.86
C GLY A 35 14.49 7.92 3.89
N VAL A 36 13.49 7.09 3.56
CA VAL A 36 12.42 6.73 4.51
C VAL A 36 12.63 5.35 5.11
N TRP A 37 12.15 5.18 6.35
CA TRP A 37 12.07 3.88 6.98
C TRP A 37 10.83 3.13 6.47
N VAL A 38 11.02 1.87 6.07
CA VAL A 38 9.96 0.93 5.75
C VAL A 38 10.12 -0.32 6.61
N CYS A 39 9.02 -0.83 7.17
CA CYS A 39 9.07 -2.07 7.95
C CYS A 39 9.37 -3.27 7.05
N GLY A 40 9.83 -4.37 7.65
CA GLY A 40 10.24 -5.56 6.88
C GLY A 40 9.13 -6.11 5.97
N LEU A 41 7.86 -6.01 6.37
CA LEU A 41 6.74 -6.45 5.53
C LEU A 41 6.47 -5.53 4.34
N CYS A 42 6.66 -4.21 4.50
CA CYS A 42 6.53 -3.28 3.38
C CYS A 42 7.73 -3.37 2.45
N GLU A 43 8.94 -3.62 2.97
CA GLU A 43 10.12 -3.89 2.14
C GLU A 43 9.89 -5.05 1.18
N GLU A 44 9.39 -6.20 1.66
CA GLU A 44 9.10 -7.35 0.80
C GLU A 44 8.00 -7.06 -0.23
N ALA A 45 6.96 -6.32 0.15
CA ALA A 45 5.91 -5.90 -0.78
C ALA A 45 6.44 -4.97 -1.88
N ILE A 46 7.33 -4.03 -1.54
CA ILE A 46 7.95 -3.13 -2.52
C ILE A 46 8.84 -3.91 -3.48
N LYS A 47 9.63 -4.89 -2.99
CA LYS A 47 10.44 -5.78 -3.86
C LYS A 47 9.57 -6.59 -4.83
N ASP A 48 8.42 -7.07 -4.35
CA ASP A 48 7.44 -7.74 -5.22
C ASP A 48 6.90 -6.78 -6.30
N GLU A 49 6.54 -5.55 -5.92
CA GLU A 49 6.08 -4.53 -6.86
C GLU A 49 7.15 -4.15 -7.90
N GLN A 50 8.42 -4.05 -7.51
CA GLN A 50 9.54 -3.86 -8.43
C GLN A 50 9.60 -4.98 -9.46
N THR A 51 9.48 -6.23 -9.00
CA THR A 51 9.53 -7.42 -9.86
C THR A 51 8.31 -7.49 -10.79
N ARG A 52 7.11 -7.24 -10.26
CA ARG A 52 5.84 -7.31 -10.98
C ARG A 52 5.69 -6.22 -12.04
N LEU A 53 6.23 -5.03 -11.78
CA LEU A 53 6.09 -3.87 -12.66
C LEU A 53 7.34 -3.60 -13.52
N GLY A 54 8.50 -4.18 -13.18
CA GLY A 54 9.77 -3.92 -13.84
C GLY A 54 10.26 -2.48 -13.62
N VAL A 55 10.04 -1.93 -12.43
CA VAL A 55 10.35 -0.52 -12.10
C VAL A 55 11.41 -0.39 -11.01
N GLY A 56 12.03 0.79 -10.94
CA GLY A 56 12.97 1.15 -9.86
C GLY A 56 12.30 1.24 -8.49
N VAL A 57 13.11 1.21 -7.43
CA VAL A 57 12.64 1.15 -6.03
C VAL A 57 11.80 2.36 -5.65
N GLU A 58 12.11 3.54 -6.18
CA GLU A 58 11.38 4.78 -5.90
C GLU A 58 9.95 4.73 -6.46
N VAL A 59 9.81 4.17 -7.67
CA VAL A 59 8.49 4.02 -8.32
C VAL A 59 7.69 2.95 -7.59
N ALA A 60 8.28 1.80 -7.27
CA ALA A 60 7.63 0.75 -6.52
C ALA A 60 7.20 1.23 -5.12
N LEU A 61 8.08 1.91 -4.39
CA LEU A 61 7.75 2.51 -3.09
C LEU A 61 6.52 3.43 -3.19
N LYS A 62 6.46 4.28 -4.23
CA LYS A 62 5.33 5.19 -4.44
C LYS A 62 4.03 4.43 -4.75
N VAL A 63 4.10 3.37 -5.55
CA VAL A 63 2.95 2.50 -5.85
C VAL A 63 2.44 1.87 -4.54
N HIS A 64 3.32 1.27 -3.75
CA HIS A 64 2.97 0.66 -2.47
C HIS A 64 2.34 1.65 -1.50
N ALA A 65 2.97 2.82 -1.31
CA ALA A 65 2.48 3.84 -0.40
C ALA A 65 1.10 4.36 -0.81
N THR A 66 0.88 4.56 -2.12
CA THR A 66 -0.44 4.98 -2.65
C THR A 66 -1.49 3.90 -2.40
N PHE A 67 -1.17 2.62 -2.62
CA PHE A 67 -2.08 1.52 -2.33
C PHE A 67 -2.44 1.44 -0.85
N ARG A 68 -1.46 1.59 0.05
CA ARG A 68 -1.67 1.60 1.50
C ARG A 68 -2.54 2.77 1.95
N ASP A 69 -2.30 3.96 1.43
CA ASP A 69 -3.09 5.16 1.74
C ASP A 69 -4.56 4.97 1.32
N LEU A 70 -4.78 4.50 0.09
CA LEU A 70 -6.12 4.14 -0.38
C LEU A 70 -6.76 3.05 0.48
N ALA A 71 -6.01 2.03 0.90
CA ALA A 71 -6.53 0.95 1.74
C ALA A 71 -6.85 1.42 3.17
N ALA A 72 -6.09 2.37 3.72
CA ALA A 72 -6.34 2.96 5.04
C ALA A 72 -7.60 3.86 5.03
N HIS A 73 -7.86 4.52 3.90
CA HIS A 73 -9.04 5.38 3.72
C HIS A 73 -10.23 4.70 3.06
N ALA A 74 -10.08 3.45 2.60
CA ALA A 74 -11.17 2.67 2.09
C ALA A 74 -12.14 2.37 3.23
N ASP A 75 -13.31 3.00 3.21
CA ASP A 75 -14.46 2.52 4.00
C ASP A 75 -15.05 1.31 3.28
N PRO A 76 -14.89 0.09 3.82
CA PRO A 76 -15.43 -1.11 3.19
C PRO A 76 -16.95 -1.01 3.04
N ALA A 77 -17.63 -0.31 3.97
CA ALA A 77 -19.08 -0.12 3.91
C ALA A 77 -19.47 0.79 2.73
N ALA A 78 -18.73 1.88 2.50
CA ALA A 78 -18.97 2.76 1.35
C ALA A 78 -18.81 2.00 0.01
N SER A 79 -17.76 1.19 -0.11
CA SER A 79 -17.53 0.36 -1.31
C SER A 79 -18.66 -0.65 -1.55
N ILE A 80 -19.18 -1.27 -0.48
CA ILE A 80 -20.33 -2.18 -0.56
C ILE A 80 -21.60 -1.43 -0.98
N VAL A 81 -21.84 -0.24 -0.42
CA VAL A 81 -22.99 0.59 -0.78
C VAL A 81 -22.95 1.02 -2.25
N GLU A 82 -21.79 1.42 -2.76
CA GLU A 82 -21.62 1.74 -4.19
C GLU A 82 -21.88 0.54 -5.09
N LEU A 83 -21.39 -0.65 -4.70
CA LEU A 83 -21.65 -1.88 -5.44
C LEU A 83 -23.15 -2.22 -5.46
N ILE A 84 -23.84 -2.12 -4.31
CA ILE A 84 -25.29 -2.34 -4.23
C ILE A 84 -26.04 -1.34 -5.11
N LYS A 85 -25.69 -0.06 -5.05
CA LYS A 85 -26.28 0.98 -5.93
C LYS A 85 -26.12 0.60 -7.40
N LYS A 86 -24.91 0.20 -7.81
CA LYS A 86 -24.63 -0.20 -9.19
C LYS A 86 -25.46 -1.42 -9.62
N ILE A 87 -25.61 -2.43 -8.76
CA ILE A 87 -26.45 -3.60 -9.02
C ILE A 87 -27.92 -3.18 -9.18
N MET A 88 -28.43 -2.34 -8.27
CA MET A 88 -29.81 -1.84 -8.33
C MET A 88 -30.05 -1.02 -9.61
N SER A 89 -29.16 -0.11 -9.98
CA SER A 89 -29.28 0.71 -11.20
C SER A 89 -29.17 -0.12 -12.48
N SER A 90 -28.36 -1.19 -12.48
CA SER A 90 -28.26 -2.12 -13.61
C SER A 90 -29.53 -2.95 -13.79
N SER A 91 -30.16 -3.34 -12.67
CA SER A 91 -31.43 -4.08 -12.64
C SER A 91 -32.63 -3.23 -13.08
N LEU A 92 -32.54 -1.90 -12.90
CA LEU A 92 -33.58 -0.94 -13.27
C LEU A 92 -33.45 -0.39 -14.70
N SER A 93 -32.37 -0.73 -15.43
CA SER A 93 -32.24 -0.36 -16.84
C SER A 93 -33.23 -1.19 -17.67
N PRO A 94 -34.25 -0.60 -18.32
CA PRO A 94 -35.13 -1.34 -19.20
C PRO A 94 -34.31 -1.83 -20.37
N ASN A 95 -34.27 -3.15 -20.56
CA ASN A 95 -33.67 -3.78 -21.72
C ASN A 95 -34.49 -3.36 -22.95
N ASN A 96 -34.13 -2.25 -23.59
CA ASN A 96 -34.72 -1.79 -24.83
C ASN A 96 -34.17 -2.63 -26.00
N LYS A 97 -34.59 -3.91 -26.02
CA LYS A 97 -34.67 -4.67 -27.27
C LYS A 97 -36.07 -4.50 -27.83
N ALA A 98 -36.30 -3.34 -28.47
CA ALA A 98 -37.39 -3.22 -29.43
C ALA A 98 -37.03 -4.13 -30.61
N SER A 99 -37.90 -5.10 -30.88
CA SER A 99 -37.84 -5.98 -32.03
C SER A 99 -38.55 -5.34 -33.22
N LEU A 100 -37.92 -5.48 -34.41
CA LEU A 100 -38.49 -5.45 -35.78
C LEU A 100 -38.97 -4.10 -36.37
N PRO A 101 -39.05 -3.95 -37.71
CA PRO A 101 -39.28 -4.96 -38.77
C PRO A 101 -38.04 -5.61 -39.40
#